data_AF-A0A1M6TX76-F1
#
_entry.id   AF-A0A1M6TX76-F1
#
_cell.length_a   1.000
_cell.length_b   1.000
_cell.length_c   1.000
_cell.angle_alpha   90.00
_cell.angle_beta   90.00
_cell.angle_gamma   90.00
#
_symmetry.space_group_name_H-M   'P 1'
#
loop_
_entity.id
_entity.type
_entity.pdbx_description
1 polymer ?
#
loop_
_entity_poly.entity_id
_entity_poly.type
_entity_poly.pdbx_seq_one_letter_code
_entity_poly.pdbx_strand_id
1 'polypeptide(L)'
;MKKIKYLFIVLILYVLLANLYQNYIYYLIPYNPLEDITDNPYSCHFTINYSNDGITNASYNLNTNTLIFKYFSDLNLIPLKEETNKEEIFKHDNDINFSYRFRFHPPKSSAYYYITIDEIWLDNLSVLYIRSNKPGFHNGYYKIIDSKFDYKYVNDLINTSQK
;
A
#
# COMPACT_ATOMS: atom_id res chain seq x y z
N MET A 1 -31.10 -36.09 -5.42
CA MET A 1 -29.79 -36.44 -4.81
C MET A 1 -28.59 -36.21 -5.73
N LYS A 2 -28.53 -36.72 -6.98
CA LYS A 2 -27.35 -36.54 -7.85
C LYS A 2 -27.00 -35.06 -8.13
N LYS A 3 -28.00 -34.22 -8.41
CA LYS A 3 -27.81 -32.76 -8.64
C LYS A 3 -27.19 -32.02 -7.44
N ILE A 4 -27.59 -32.38 -6.21
CA ILE A 4 -27.04 -31.80 -4.98
C ILE A 4 -25.58 -32.22 -4.78
N LYS A 5 -25.23 -33.48 -5.09
CA LYS A 5 -23.83 -33.94 -5.02
C LYS A 5 -22.91 -33.16 -5.96
N TYR A 6 -23.35 -32.88 -7.19
CA TYR A 6 -22.57 -32.05 -8.13
C TYR A 6 -22.42 -30.62 -7.64
N LEU A 7 -23.45 -30.04 -7.01
CA LEU A 7 -23.36 -28.70 -6.42
C LEU A 7 -22.27 -28.64 -5.32
N PHE A 8 -22.22 -29.63 -4.43
CA PHE A 8 -21.17 -29.71 -3.41
C PHE A 8 -19.77 -29.85 -4.01
N ILE A 9 -19.61 -30.66 -5.06
CA ILE A 9 -18.32 -30.81 -5.75
C ILE A 9 -17.89 -29.47 -6.35
N VAL A 10 -18.78 -28.74 -7.02
CA VAL A 10 -18.49 -27.42 -7.59
C VAL A 10 -18.12 -26.42 -6.49
N LEU A 11 -18.83 -26.42 -5.36
CA LEU A 11 -18.51 -25.54 -4.24
C LEU A 11 -17.12 -25.83 -3.65
N ILE A 12 -16.78 -27.12 -3.46
CA ILE A 12 -15.45 -27.53 -2.97
C ILE A 12 -14.37 -27.07 -3.95
N LEU A 13 -14.56 -27.29 -5.26
CA LEU A 13 -13.62 -26.85 -6.28
C LEU A 13 -13.46 -25.32 -6.28
N TYR A 14 -14.56 -24.58 -6.15
CA TYR A 14 -14.52 -23.12 -6.06
C TYR A 14 -13.71 -22.65 -4.85
N VAL A 15 -13.94 -23.24 -3.67
CA VAL A 15 -13.20 -22.92 -2.45
C VAL A 15 -11.72 -23.26 -2.60
N LEU A 16 -11.38 -24.41 -3.21
CA LEU A 16 -9.99 -24.80 -3.47
C LEU A 16 -9.29 -23.84 -4.43
N LEU A 17 -9.96 -23.43 -5.51
CA LEU A 17 -9.42 -22.47 -6.47
C LEU A 17 -9.24 -21.09 -5.86
N ALA A 18 -10.22 -20.62 -5.07
CA ALA A 18 -10.11 -19.36 -4.35
C ALA A 18 -8.94 -19.39 -3.36
N ASN A 19 -8.76 -20.50 -2.65
CA ASN A 19 -7.64 -20.70 -1.72
C ASN A 19 -6.29 -20.74 -2.45
N LEU A 20 -6.19 -21.48 -3.57
CA LEU A 20 -4.99 -21.51 -4.41
C LEU A 20 -4.63 -20.12 -4.92
N TYR A 21 -5.63 -19.36 -5.37
CA TYR A 21 -5.42 -18.01 -5.85
C TYR A 21 -4.90 -17.09 -4.73
N GLN A 22 -5.61 -17.01 -3.61
CA GLN A 22 -5.28 -16.12 -2.50
C GLN A 22 -3.93 -16.44 -1.86
N ASN A 23 -3.58 -17.73 -1.73
CA ASN A 23 -2.39 -18.14 -0.98
C ASN A 23 -1.13 -18.31 -1.84
N TYR A 24 -1.26 -18.41 -3.17
CA TYR A 24 -0.14 -18.71 -4.06
C TYR A 24 -0.11 -17.81 -5.29
N ILE A 25 -1.14 -17.86 -6.15
CA ILE A 25 -1.10 -17.20 -7.46
C ILE A 25 -1.02 -15.68 -7.31
N TYR A 26 -1.73 -15.10 -6.34
CA TYR A 26 -1.73 -13.66 -6.08
C TYR A 26 -0.32 -13.10 -5.88
N TYR A 27 0.54 -13.84 -5.17
CA TYR A 27 1.91 -13.42 -4.86
C TYR A 27 2.91 -13.60 -6.02
N LEU A 28 2.45 -14.06 -7.18
CA LEU A 28 3.28 -14.25 -8.38
C LEU A 28 3.00 -13.20 -9.47
N ILE A 29 1.98 -12.38 -9.30
CA ILE A 29 1.51 -11.44 -10.31
C ILE A 29 1.82 -10.02 -9.83
N PRO A 30 2.54 -9.19 -10.63
CA PRO A 30 2.66 -7.77 -10.34
C PRO A 30 1.29 -7.11 -10.22
N TYR A 31 1.07 -6.44 -9.10
CA TYR A 31 -0.18 -5.77 -8.77
C TYR A 31 0.06 -4.64 -7.77
N ASN A 32 -0.31 -3.42 -8.17
CA ASN A 32 -0.33 -2.27 -7.28
C ASN A 32 -1.78 -1.94 -6.88
N PRO A 33 -2.17 -2.08 -5.60
CA PRO A 33 -3.55 -1.85 -5.15
C PRO A 33 -4.00 -0.39 -5.27
N LEU A 34 -3.08 0.53 -5.60
CA LEU A 34 -3.37 1.95 -5.79
C LEU A 34 -3.83 2.28 -7.22
N GLU A 35 -3.55 1.43 -8.21
CA GLU A 35 -3.96 1.66 -9.62
C GLU A 35 -5.48 1.72 -9.78
N ASP A 36 -6.23 0.99 -8.94
CA ASP A 36 -7.68 0.95 -8.95
C ASP A 36 -8.33 2.21 -8.30
N ILE A 37 -7.52 3.14 -7.80
CA ILE A 37 -7.96 4.35 -7.11
C ILE A 37 -7.97 5.53 -8.09
N THR A 38 -9.16 5.95 -8.50
CA THR A 38 -9.36 7.05 -9.45
C THR A 38 -9.56 8.42 -8.79
N ASP A 39 -9.81 8.45 -7.48
CA ASP A 39 -10.01 9.69 -6.73
C ASP A 39 -8.66 10.40 -6.49
N ASN A 40 -8.72 11.73 -6.31
CA ASN A 40 -7.56 12.49 -5.86
C ASN A 40 -7.54 12.64 -4.33
N PRO A 41 -6.37 12.50 -3.68
CA PRO A 41 -6.25 12.71 -2.24
C PRO A 41 -6.47 14.17 -1.85
N TYR A 42 -7.35 14.38 -0.88
CA TYR A 42 -7.62 15.67 -0.26
C TYR A 42 -6.42 16.16 0.57
N SER A 43 -5.80 15.27 1.34
CA SER A 43 -4.59 15.57 2.09
C SER A 43 -3.59 14.42 2.04
N CYS A 44 -2.31 14.76 2.13
CA CYS A 44 -1.22 13.81 2.32
C CYS A 44 -0.51 14.17 3.63
N HIS A 45 -0.52 13.26 4.61
CA HIS A 45 0.33 13.36 5.79
C HIS A 45 1.55 12.49 5.57
N PHE A 46 2.71 13.00 5.92
CA PHE A 46 3.97 12.30 5.80
C PHE A 46 4.68 12.32 7.15
N THR A 47 5.23 11.18 7.55
CA THR A 47 5.98 11.06 8.79
C THR A 47 7.33 10.38 8.53
N ILE A 48 8.40 10.98 9.06
CA ILE A 48 9.68 10.31 9.25
C ILE A 48 9.67 9.78 10.67
N ASN A 49 9.66 8.46 10.83
CA ASN A 49 9.68 7.79 12.12
C ASN A 49 11.13 7.47 12.50
N TYR A 50 11.48 7.70 13.76
CA TYR A 50 12.71 7.27 14.43
C TYR A 50 12.33 6.32 15.57
N SER A 51 13.28 5.61 16.20
CA SER A 51 12.98 4.68 17.31
C SER A 51 12.10 5.26 18.42
N ASN A 52 12.25 6.55 18.73
CA ASN A 52 11.61 7.19 19.89
C ASN A 52 10.85 8.49 19.56
N ASP A 53 10.83 8.92 18.31
CA ASP A 53 10.22 10.18 17.90
C ASP A 53 9.77 10.12 16.43
N GLY A 54 8.98 11.09 15.97
CA GLY A 54 8.55 11.18 14.59
C GLY A 54 8.26 12.60 14.17
N ILE A 55 8.81 13.00 13.02
CA ILE A 55 8.52 14.30 12.44
C ILE A 55 7.39 14.11 11.44
N THR A 56 6.22 14.67 11.76
CA THR A 56 5.05 14.62 10.88
C THR A 56 4.82 15.97 10.21
N ASN A 57 4.60 15.93 8.90
CA ASN A 57 4.18 17.07 8.10
C ASN A 57 2.92 16.74 7.29
N ALA A 58 2.28 17.76 6.72
CA ALA A 58 1.09 17.56 5.90
C ALA A 58 1.04 18.54 4.73
N SER A 59 0.57 18.04 3.58
CA SER A 59 0.17 18.82 2.42
C SER A 59 -1.35 18.76 2.24
N TYR A 60 -1.93 19.94 2.03
CA TYR A 60 -3.35 20.12 1.65
C TYR A 60 -3.48 20.68 0.23
N ASN A 61 -2.36 20.79 -0.50
CA ASN A 61 -2.35 21.22 -1.88
C ASN A 61 -2.73 20.04 -2.79
N LEU A 62 -3.85 20.17 -3.51
CA LEU A 62 -4.39 19.10 -4.35
C LEU A 62 -3.37 18.59 -5.39
N ASN A 63 -2.69 19.50 -6.11
CA ASN A 63 -1.72 19.12 -7.14
C ASN A 63 -0.54 18.34 -6.55
N THR A 64 -0.02 18.79 -5.41
CA THR A 64 1.08 18.11 -4.70
C THR A 64 0.64 16.73 -4.24
N ASN A 65 -0.55 16.63 -3.63
CA ASN A 65 -1.08 15.37 -3.12
C ASN A 65 -1.32 14.37 -4.27
N THR A 66 -1.88 14.84 -5.39
CA THR A 66 -2.08 14.04 -6.60
C THR A 66 -0.75 13.56 -7.19
N LEU A 67 0.28 14.41 -7.25
CA LEU A 67 1.60 14.02 -7.76
C LEU A 67 2.26 12.96 -6.88
N ILE A 68 2.22 13.13 -5.55
CA ILE A 68 2.77 12.16 -4.61
C ILE A 68 2.00 10.84 -4.71
N PHE A 69 0.66 10.87 -4.74
CA PHE A 69 -0.13 9.65 -4.87
C PHE A 69 0.11 8.96 -6.20
N LYS A 70 0.19 9.72 -7.30
CA LYS A 70 0.53 9.19 -8.62
C LYS A 70 1.91 8.51 -8.61
N TYR A 71 2.90 9.10 -7.94
CA TYR A 71 4.21 8.48 -7.80
C TYR A 71 4.12 7.07 -7.19
N PHE A 72 3.35 6.88 -6.12
CA PHE A 72 3.14 5.56 -5.53
C PHE A 72 2.28 4.62 -6.40
N SER A 73 1.27 5.16 -7.10
CA SER A 73 0.40 4.41 -8.01
C SER A 73 1.16 3.89 -9.23
N ASP A 74 2.15 4.63 -9.72
CA ASP A 74 2.98 4.26 -10.87
C ASP A 74 4.11 3.26 -10.50
N LEU A 75 4.27 2.89 -9.22
CA LEU A 75 5.26 1.88 -8.82
C LEU A 75 4.85 0.49 -9.32
N ASN A 76 5.80 -0.22 -9.93
CA ASN A 76 5.61 -1.64 -10.26
C ASN A 76 5.82 -2.50 -9.01
N LEU A 77 4.72 -3.03 -8.46
CA LEU A 77 4.70 -3.75 -7.20
C LEU A 77 4.37 -5.23 -7.41
N ILE A 78 4.98 -6.11 -6.60
CA ILE A 78 4.54 -7.49 -6.43
C ILE A 78 4.13 -7.74 -4.97
N PRO A 79 2.99 -8.37 -4.69
CA PRO A 79 2.60 -8.69 -3.34
C PRO A 79 3.61 -9.63 -2.66
N LEU A 80 3.89 -9.40 -1.37
CA LEU A 80 4.72 -10.26 -0.54
C LEU A 80 3.88 -11.00 0.49
N LYS A 81 4.06 -12.32 0.56
CA LYS A 81 3.50 -13.12 1.65
C LYS A 81 4.40 -12.99 2.87
N GLU A 82 3.85 -12.45 3.95
CA GLU A 82 4.62 -12.13 5.17
C GLU A 82 5.37 -13.36 5.71
N GLU A 83 4.69 -14.50 5.81
CA GLU A 83 5.26 -15.74 6.37
C GLU A 83 6.55 -16.18 5.69
N THR A 84 6.65 -15.99 4.37
CA THR A 84 7.81 -16.43 3.56
C THR A 84 8.87 -15.35 3.39
N ASN A 85 8.55 -14.09 3.70
CA ASN A 85 9.43 -12.94 3.46
C ASN A 85 9.77 -12.17 4.74
N LYS A 86 9.65 -12.81 5.92
CA LYS A 86 9.85 -12.17 7.22
C LYS A 86 11.18 -11.44 7.35
N GLU A 87 12.27 -12.03 6.85
CA GLU A 87 13.58 -11.38 6.93
C GLU A 87 13.62 -10.10 6.10
N GLU A 88 13.13 -10.13 4.86
CA GLU A 88 13.10 -8.94 4.00
C GLU A 88 12.18 -7.84 4.55
N ILE A 89 11.09 -8.24 5.22
CA ILE A 89 10.07 -7.32 5.75
C ILE A 89 10.47 -6.72 7.11
N PHE A 90 11.10 -7.49 8.00
CA PHE A 90 11.28 -7.09 9.41
C PHE A 90 12.73 -6.95 9.86
N LYS A 91 13.70 -7.41 9.08
CA LYS A 91 15.11 -7.32 9.47
C LYS A 91 15.74 -6.05 8.89
N HIS A 92 15.80 -5.03 9.73
CA HIS A 92 16.38 -3.73 9.41
C HIS A 92 17.50 -3.40 10.41
N ASP A 93 18.58 -2.84 9.88
CA ASP A 93 19.70 -2.32 10.67
C ASP A 93 19.47 -0.83 11.03
N ASN A 94 18.60 -0.16 10.28
CA ASN A 94 18.20 1.23 10.49
C ASN A 94 16.81 1.31 11.16
N ASP A 95 16.65 2.20 12.13
CA ASP A 95 15.39 2.43 12.83
C ASP A 95 14.50 3.51 12.18
N ILE A 96 14.97 4.12 11.09
CA ILE A 96 14.28 5.17 10.35
C ILE A 96 13.41 4.55 9.27
N ASN A 97 12.12 4.88 9.29
CA ASN A 97 11.20 4.57 8.21
C ASN A 97 10.29 5.74 7.86
N PHE A 98 9.76 5.70 6.65
CA PHE A 98 8.81 6.69 6.14
C PHE A 98 7.41 6.13 6.13
N SER A 99 6.43 6.98 6.47
CA SER A 99 5.01 6.69 6.27
C SER A 99 4.27 7.84 5.61
N TYR A 100 3.27 7.49 4.81
CA TYR A 100 2.42 8.39 4.07
C TYR A 100 0.96 8.01 4.29
N ARG A 101 0.11 8.98 4.62
CA ARG A 101 -1.33 8.80 4.75
C ARG A 101 -2.07 9.77 3.83
N PHE A 102 -2.73 9.19 2.83
CA PHE A 102 -3.61 9.89 1.92
C PHE A 102 -5.04 9.84 2.45
N ARG A 103 -5.69 10.99 2.60
CA ARG A 103 -7.12 11.07 2.93
C ARG A 103 -7.91 11.39 1.67
N PHE A 104 -8.92 10.59 1.40
CA PHE A 104 -9.84 10.78 0.30
C PHE A 104 -11.17 11.26 0.87
N HIS A 105 -11.61 12.43 0.40
CA HIS A 105 -12.70 13.22 0.96
C HIS A 105 -12.42 13.82 2.34
N PRO A 106 -13.13 14.90 2.72
CA PRO A 106 -13.05 15.46 4.07
C PRO A 106 -13.56 14.47 5.12
N PRO A 107 -13.08 14.53 6.40
CA PRO A 107 -13.46 13.59 7.46
C PRO A 107 -14.96 13.51 7.80
N LYS A 108 -15.74 14.51 7.37
CA LYS A 108 -17.20 14.60 7.59
C LYS A 108 -18.02 14.02 6.43
N SER A 109 -17.37 13.52 5.37
CA SER A 109 -18.04 12.90 4.23
C SER A 109 -18.38 11.44 4.54
N SER A 110 -19.55 10.98 4.11
CA SER A 110 -19.92 9.56 4.15
C SER A 110 -19.05 8.68 3.25
N ALA A 111 -18.32 9.28 2.30
CA ALA A 111 -17.37 8.61 1.41
C ALA A 111 -15.91 8.71 1.89
N TYR A 112 -15.67 9.10 3.15
CA TYR A 112 -14.32 9.24 3.70
C TYR A 112 -13.60 7.88 3.77
N TYR A 113 -12.44 7.80 3.12
CA TYR A 113 -11.50 6.71 3.30
C TYR A 113 -10.06 7.23 3.29
N TYR A 114 -9.15 6.41 3.77
CA TYR A 114 -7.72 6.73 3.75
C TYR A 114 -6.93 5.55 3.21
N ILE A 115 -5.81 5.87 2.60
CA ILE A 115 -4.77 4.92 2.22
C ILE A 115 -3.54 5.28 3.04
N THR A 116 -2.90 4.28 3.64
CA THR A 116 -1.64 4.45 4.33
C THR A 116 -0.60 3.57 3.66
N ILE A 117 0.56 4.16 3.38
CA ILE A 117 1.76 3.51 2.91
C ILE A 117 2.77 3.65 4.05
N ASP A 118 3.04 2.55 4.74
CA ASP A 118 3.85 2.50 5.95
C ASP A 118 5.10 1.65 5.71
N GLU A 119 6.00 1.64 6.69
CA GLU A 119 7.14 0.71 6.77
C GLU A 119 8.07 0.77 5.54
N ILE A 120 8.26 1.97 4.99
CA ILE A 120 9.30 2.21 3.98
C ILE A 120 10.61 2.47 4.72
N TRP A 121 11.38 1.41 4.97
CA TRP A 121 12.62 1.49 5.75
C TRP A 121 13.76 2.14 4.98
N LEU A 122 14.56 2.98 5.65
CA LEU A 122 15.63 3.75 4.99
C LEU A 122 16.72 2.86 4.39
N ASP A 123 17.01 1.72 5.02
CA ASP A 123 17.93 0.69 4.55
C ASP A 123 17.28 -0.30 3.56
N ASN A 124 15.94 -0.42 3.54
CA ASN A 124 15.19 -1.19 2.57
C ASN A 124 14.05 -0.41 1.90
N LEU A 125 14.41 0.46 0.95
CA LEU A 125 13.48 1.28 0.15
C LEU A 125 12.71 0.49 -0.93
N SER A 126 12.80 -0.84 -0.93
CA SER A 126 12.15 -1.71 -1.92
C SER A 126 10.93 -2.43 -1.39
N VAL A 127 10.67 -2.37 -0.07
CA VAL A 127 9.49 -2.97 0.55
C VAL A 127 8.65 -1.88 1.21
N LEU A 128 7.35 -2.02 1.11
CA LEU A 128 6.38 -1.10 1.71
C LEU A 128 5.11 -1.85 2.10
N TYR A 129 4.41 -1.35 3.12
CA TYR A 129 3.11 -1.86 3.53
C TYR A 129 2.00 -0.91 3.08
N ILE A 130 1.04 -1.40 2.28
CA ILE A 130 -0.10 -0.61 1.83
C ILE A 130 -1.35 -1.10 2.54
N ARG A 131 -2.12 -0.17 3.11
CA ARG A 131 -3.43 -0.47 3.68
C ARG A 131 -4.46 0.62 3.43
N SER A 132 -5.72 0.24 3.40
CA SER A 132 -6.86 1.15 3.36
C SER A 132 -8.03 0.64 4.19
N ASN A 133 -8.89 1.56 4.62
CA ASN A 133 -10.22 1.24 5.13
C ASN A 133 -11.30 1.20 4.02
N LYS A 134 -10.93 1.41 2.74
CA LYS A 134 -11.85 1.27 1.60
C LYS A 134 -12.28 -0.20 1.48
N PRO A 135 -13.60 -0.52 1.40
CA PRO A 135 -14.06 -1.89 1.23
C PRO A 135 -13.47 -2.56 -0.01
N GLY A 136 -13.02 -3.80 0.13
CA GLY A 136 -12.42 -4.58 -0.96
C GLY A 136 -10.96 -4.26 -1.26
N PHE A 137 -10.33 -3.33 -0.53
CA PHE A 137 -8.92 -3.01 -0.73
C PHE A 137 -8.01 -4.15 -0.25
N HIS A 138 -7.01 -4.49 -1.05
CA HIS A 138 -6.02 -5.51 -0.72
C HIS A 138 -4.91 -4.89 0.14
N ASN A 139 -4.98 -5.13 1.46
CA ASN A 139 -3.95 -4.71 2.40
C ASN A 139 -2.81 -5.74 2.39
N GLY A 140 -1.56 -5.28 2.44
CA GLY A 140 -0.42 -6.18 2.50
C GLY A 140 0.94 -5.52 2.29
N TYR A 141 1.98 -6.34 2.35
CA TYR A 141 3.32 -5.96 1.95
C TYR A 141 3.50 -6.10 0.45
N TYR A 142 4.27 -5.19 -0.12
CA TYR A 142 4.59 -5.17 -1.54
C TYR A 142 6.07 -4.89 -1.74
N LYS A 143 6.64 -5.50 -2.77
CA LYS A 143 8.01 -5.27 -3.22
C LYS A 143 8.01 -4.49 -4.52
N ILE A 144 8.84 -3.46 -4.60
CA ILE A 144 9.09 -2.69 -5.82
C ILE A 144 10.02 -3.52 -6.73
N ILE A 145 9.59 -3.81 -7.96
CA ILE A 145 10.29 -4.76 -8.85
C ILE A 145 11.41 -4.08 -9.66
N ASP A 146 11.15 -2.90 -10.22
CA ASP A 146 12.04 -2.28 -11.23
C ASP A 146 12.73 -0.99 -10.73
N SER A 147 12.52 -0.62 -9.47
CA SER A 147 13.09 0.61 -8.90
C SER A 147 13.23 0.54 -7.38
N LYS A 148 13.73 1.63 -6.79
CA LYS A 148 13.71 1.89 -5.35
C LYS A 148 12.88 3.14 -5.10
N PHE A 149 12.21 3.18 -3.96
CA PHE A 149 11.48 4.38 -3.53
C PHE A 149 12.43 5.60 -3.45
N ASP A 150 12.09 6.67 -4.17
CA ASP A 150 12.80 7.95 -4.14
C ASP A 150 12.15 8.88 -3.11
N TYR A 151 12.48 8.64 -1.85
CA TYR A 151 12.00 9.45 -0.75
C TYR A 151 12.43 10.92 -0.85
N LYS A 152 13.54 11.22 -1.54
CA LYS A 152 14.03 12.60 -1.71
C LYS A 152 13.11 13.37 -2.63
N TYR A 153 12.78 12.81 -3.79
CA TYR A 153 11.82 13.39 -4.72
C TYR A 153 10.47 13.68 -4.04
N VAL A 154 9.93 12.70 -3.30
CA VAL A 154 8.65 12.87 -2.60
C VAL A 154 8.74 13.95 -1.51
N ASN A 155 9.83 13.99 -0.75
CA ASN A 155 10.02 15.00 0.30
C ASN A 155 10.21 16.41 -0.27
N ASP A 156 10.87 16.54 -1.43
CA ASP A 156 11.05 17.82 -2.12
C ASP A 156 9.72 18.39 -2.61
N LEU A 157 8.80 17.55 -3.10
CA LEU A 157 7.43 17.95 -3.44
C LEU A 157 6.69 18.53 -2.23
N ILE A 158 6.82 17.88 -1.07
CA ILE A 158 6.19 18.33 0.17
C ILE A 158 6.79 19.66 0.61
N ASN A 159 8.12 19.78 0.66
CA ASN A 159 8.79 21.00 1.11
C ASN A 159 8.56 22.20 0.19
N THR A 160 8.42 21.97 -1.12
CA THR A 160 8.12 23.03 -2.09
C THR A 160 6.70 23.55 -1.92
N SER A 161 5.74 22.68 -1.55
CA SER A 161 4.34 23.07 -1.33
C SER A 161 4.10 23.97 -0.10
N GLN A 162 5.10 24.11 0.77
CA GLN A 162 5.03 24.94 1.99
C GLN A 162 5.60 26.34 1.82
N LYS A 163 6.19 26.65 0.66
CA LYS A 163 6.67 27.98 0.28
C LYS A 163 5.63 28.70 -0.58
#